data_AF-A0AAJ0P8K1-F1
#
_entry.id   AF-A0AAJ0P8K1-F1
#
_cell.length_a   1.000
_cell.length_b   1.000
_cell.length_c   1.000
_cell.angle_alpha   90.00
_cell.angle_beta   90.00
_cell.angle_gamma   90.00
#
_symmetry.space_group_name_H-M   'P 1'
#
loop_
_entity.id
_entity.type
_entity.pdbx_description
1 polymer ?
#
loop_
_entity_poly.entity_id
_entity_poly.type
_entity_poly.pdbx_seq_one_letter_code
_entity_poly.pdbx_strand_id
1 'polypeptide(L)'
;MKTDTPEIKTVRALRVGEQARHALSDILARGDVHDPVLEKHLVTITEVRMSPDLRHATVFVKPLLGKDEEKVLKALRTNTAYLQREVATRVQTRYAAKLKFVADESFDEGTHIDTLLRDPHIARDLSED
;
A
#
# COMPACT_ATOMS: atom_id res chain seq x y z
N MET A 1 20.70 -1.74 -0.88
CA MET A 1 19.98 -2.72 -1.71
C MET A 1 19.48 -3.82 -0.79
N LYS A 2 18.23 -3.71 -0.29
CA LYS A 2 17.63 -4.77 0.53
C LYS A 2 17.14 -5.83 -0.44
N THR A 3 17.69 -7.03 -0.33
CA THR A 3 17.35 -8.19 -1.14
C THR A 3 15.88 -8.55 -0.95
N ASP A 4 15.10 -8.42 -2.01
CA ASP A 4 13.73 -8.94 -2.11
C ASP A 4 13.87 -10.46 -2.37
N THR A 5 14.10 -11.23 -1.30
CA THR A 5 14.03 -12.69 -1.40
C THR A 5 12.58 -13.04 -1.75
N PRO A 6 12.32 -13.83 -2.81
CA PRO A 6 10.96 -14.22 -3.15
C PRO A 6 10.44 -15.14 -2.04
N GLU A 7 9.77 -14.55 -1.07
CA GLU A 7 9.08 -15.27 -0.01
C GLU A 7 8.00 -16.11 -0.70
N ILE A 8 8.05 -17.43 -0.59
CA ILE A 8 7.05 -18.32 -1.20
C ILE A 8 5.71 -18.05 -0.51
N LYS A 9 4.91 -17.16 -1.10
CA LYS A 9 3.61 -16.76 -0.59
C LYS A 9 2.63 -17.92 -0.80
N THR A 10 2.03 -18.40 0.28
CA THR A 10 0.99 -19.44 0.16
C THR A 10 -0.25 -18.86 -0.52
N VAL A 11 -0.97 -19.67 -1.30
CA VAL A 11 -2.24 -19.26 -1.95
C VAL A 11 -3.23 -18.68 -0.94
N ARG A 12 -3.24 -19.25 0.28
CA ARG A 12 -4.04 -18.73 1.39
C ARG A 12 -3.62 -17.33 1.81
N ALA A 13 -2.32 -17.06 1.99
CA ALA A 13 -1.83 -15.75 2.37
C ALA A 13 -2.11 -14.69 1.30
N LEU A 14 -1.98 -15.04 0.02
CA LEU A 14 -2.35 -14.17 -1.10
C LEU A 14 -3.84 -13.81 -1.07
N ARG A 15 -4.71 -14.82 -0.93
CA ARG A 15 -6.16 -14.60 -0.84
C ARG A 15 -6.54 -13.70 0.34
N VAL A 16 -5.98 -13.95 1.51
CA VAL A 16 -6.25 -13.14 2.71
C VAL A 16 -5.69 -11.73 2.57
N GLY A 17 -4.52 -11.57 1.96
CA GLY A 17 -3.95 -10.26 1.65
C GLY A 17 -4.86 -9.45 0.74
N GLU A 18 -5.38 -10.05 -0.33
CA GLU A 18 -6.31 -9.36 -1.24
C GLU A 18 -7.63 -8.98 -0.56
N GLN A 19 -8.19 -9.87 0.27
CA GLN A 19 -9.37 -9.55 1.07
C GLN A 19 -9.13 -8.38 2.03
N ALA A 20 -7.95 -8.34 2.68
CA ALA A 20 -7.57 -7.24 3.56
C ALA A 20 -7.36 -5.94 2.78
N ARG A 21 -6.75 -6.01 1.58
CA ARG A 21 -6.56 -4.87 0.69
C ARG A 21 -7.90 -4.25 0.28
N HIS A 22 -8.85 -5.07 -0.16
CA HIS A 22 -10.21 -4.63 -0.46
C HIS A 22 -10.90 -4.03 0.76
N ALA A 23 -10.87 -4.71 1.92
CA ALA A 23 -11.50 -4.20 3.13
C ALA A 23 -10.96 -2.82 3.54
N LEU A 24 -9.63 -2.63 3.52
CA LEU A 24 -9.01 -1.34 3.84
C LEU A 24 -9.37 -0.25 2.83
N SER A 25 -9.35 -0.58 1.53
CA SER A 25 -9.70 0.35 0.46
C SER A 25 -11.14 0.84 0.62
N ASP A 26 -12.05 -0.07 0.90
CA ASP A 26 -13.46 0.20 1.16
C ASP A 26 -13.71 1.09 2.38
N ILE A 27 -13.00 0.82 3.49
CA ILE A 27 -13.09 1.60 4.73
C ILE A 27 -12.65 3.05 4.46
N LEU A 28 -11.54 3.23 3.76
CA LEU A 28 -11.01 4.55 3.44
C LEU A 28 -11.91 5.29 2.43
N ALA A 29 -12.41 4.60 1.40
CA ALA A 29 -13.27 5.19 0.38
C ALA A 29 -14.62 5.68 0.92
N ARG A 30 -15.18 5.00 1.93
CA ARG A 30 -16.44 5.41 2.56
C ARG A 30 -16.28 6.55 3.57
N GLY A 31 -15.05 6.92 3.94
CA GLY A 31 -14.82 7.87 5.02
C GLY A 31 -15.18 7.32 6.41
N ASP A 32 -15.13 6.00 6.59
CA ASP A 32 -15.47 5.35 7.86
C ASP A 32 -14.45 5.75 8.97
N VAL A 33 -13.24 6.19 8.59
CA VAL A 33 -12.19 6.65 9.52
C VAL A 33 -12.34 8.15 9.78
N HIS A 34 -12.71 8.51 11.00
CA HIS A 34 -12.92 9.89 11.42
C HIS A 34 -11.58 10.56 11.76
N ASP A 35 -10.80 10.89 10.73
CA ASP A 35 -9.52 11.56 10.85
C ASP A 35 -9.43 12.70 9.81
N PRO A 36 -9.22 13.96 10.22
CA PRO A 36 -9.20 15.10 9.30
C PRO A 36 -8.14 15.02 8.19
N VAL A 37 -7.06 14.25 8.40
CA VAL A 37 -6.05 14.02 7.37
C VAL A 37 -6.59 13.02 6.36
N LEU A 38 -7.13 11.89 6.82
CA LEU A 38 -7.64 10.85 5.91
C LEU A 38 -8.89 11.30 5.14
N GLU A 39 -9.73 12.16 5.73
CA GLU A 39 -10.88 12.75 5.04
C GLU A 39 -10.49 13.70 3.90
N LYS A 40 -9.35 14.40 4.03
CA LYS A 40 -8.87 15.39 3.05
C LYS A 40 -8.01 14.78 1.95
N HIS A 41 -7.46 13.59 2.17
CA HIS A 41 -6.52 12.96 1.25
C HIS A 41 -7.13 11.70 0.67
N LEU A 42 -7.12 11.60 -0.65
CA LEU A 42 -7.43 10.35 -1.33
C LEU A 42 -6.23 9.40 -1.16
N VAL A 43 -6.45 8.31 -0.42
CA VAL A 43 -5.43 7.32 -0.08
C VAL A 43 -5.73 6.02 -0.82
N THR A 44 -4.73 5.48 -1.52
CA THR A 44 -4.81 4.19 -2.22
C THR A 44 -3.99 3.15 -1.47
N ILE A 45 -4.59 1.96 -1.29
CA ILE A 45 -3.89 0.77 -0.80
C ILE A 45 -3.46 -0.06 -2.01
N THR A 46 -2.16 -0.09 -2.28
CA THR A 46 -1.59 -0.73 -3.47
C THR A 46 -1.43 -2.23 -3.29
N GLU A 47 -0.89 -2.66 -2.15
CA GLU A 47 -0.70 -4.07 -1.80
C GLU A 47 -0.89 -4.29 -0.29
N VAL A 48 -1.34 -5.49 0.09
CA VAL A 48 -1.23 -6.00 1.47
C VAL A 48 -0.47 -7.32 1.47
N ARG A 49 0.70 -7.35 2.10
CA ARG A 49 1.52 -8.55 2.27
C ARG A 49 1.26 -9.19 3.64
N MET A 50 0.66 -10.37 3.62
CA MET A 50 0.45 -11.17 4.82
C MET A 50 1.69 -12.00 5.16
N SER A 51 2.02 -12.08 6.45
CA SER A 51 2.98 -13.07 6.94
C SER A 51 2.45 -14.50 6.76
N PRO A 52 3.30 -15.53 6.66
CA PRO A 52 2.87 -16.92 6.50
C PRO A 52 1.93 -17.42 7.61
N ASP A 53 2.08 -16.91 8.83
CA ASP A 53 1.24 -17.21 9.99
C ASP A 53 -0.07 -16.37 10.06
N LEU A 54 -0.27 -15.45 9.11
CA LEU A 54 -1.39 -14.50 9.01
C LEU A 54 -1.55 -13.58 10.22
N ARG A 55 -0.52 -13.45 11.08
CA ARG A 55 -0.58 -12.60 12.28
C ARG A 55 -0.10 -11.18 12.04
N HIS A 56 0.61 -10.93 10.95
CA HIS A 56 1.13 -9.63 10.57
C HIS A 56 0.76 -9.32 9.12
N ALA A 57 0.51 -8.05 8.84
CA ALA A 57 0.23 -7.57 7.49
C ALA A 57 0.99 -6.27 7.26
N THR A 58 1.80 -6.23 6.21
CA THR A 58 2.39 -4.99 5.72
C THR A 58 1.47 -4.40 4.67
N VAL A 59 0.98 -3.19 4.92
CA VAL A 59 0.05 -2.47 4.06
C VAL A 59 0.84 -1.39 3.33
N PHE A 60 0.90 -1.49 2.01
CA PHE A 60 1.54 -0.51 1.13
C PHE A 60 0.52 0.54 0.73
N VAL A 61 0.92 1.80 0.85
CA VAL A 61 0.01 2.95 0.77
C VAL A 61 0.62 4.00 -0.13
N LYS A 62 -0.19 4.58 -1.03
CA LYS A 62 0.18 5.78 -1.78
C LYS A 62 -0.92 6.84 -1.64
N PRO A 63 -0.61 8.06 -1.19
CA PRO A 63 -1.53 9.18 -1.32
C PRO A 63 -1.59 9.64 -2.77
N LEU A 64 -2.71 10.24 -3.16
CA LEU A 64 -2.86 10.83 -4.49
C LEU A 64 -1.73 11.83 -4.76
N LEU A 65 -1.05 11.67 -5.89
CA LEU A 65 0.09 12.50 -6.34
C LEU A 65 1.29 12.52 -5.38
N GLY A 66 1.40 11.55 -4.45
CA GLY A 66 2.51 11.48 -3.50
C GLY A 66 2.59 12.64 -2.49
N LYS A 67 1.53 13.46 -2.39
CA LYS A 67 1.51 14.60 -1.47
C LYS A 67 1.24 14.15 -0.04
N ASP A 68 1.89 14.82 0.91
CA ASP A 68 1.64 14.67 2.35
C ASP A 68 1.78 13.22 2.86
N GLU A 69 2.63 12.40 2.22
CA GLU A 69 2.75 10.96 2.48
C GLU A 69 3.04 10.64 3.95
N GLU A 70 3.97 11.36 4.58
CA GLU A 70 4.28 11.18 6.00
C GLU A 70 3.08 11.49 6.91
N LYS A 71 2.28 12.52 6.57
CA LYS A 71 1.09 12.89 7.34
C LYS A 71 0.02 11.82 7.22
N VAL A 72 -0.22 11.32 6.00
CA VAL A 72 -1.16 10.22 5.75
C VAL A 72 -0.72 8.96 6.50
N LEU A 73 0.54 8.57 6.41
CA LEU A 73 1.06 7.41 7.14
C LEU A 73 0.91 7.57 8.65
N LYS A 74 1.16 8.77 9.19
CA LYS A 74 0.95 9.05 10.62
C LYS A 74 -0.52 8.93 11.02
N ALA A 75 -1.44 9.42 10.20
CA ALA A 75 -2.87 9.31 10.44
C ALA A 75 -3.33 7.84 10.40
N LEU A 76 -2.89 7.06 9.41
CA LEU A 76 -3.17 5.62 9.35
C LEU A 76 -2.62 4.88 10.58
N ARG A 77 -1.39 5.19 10.99
CA ARG A 77 -0.76 4.60 12.18
C ARG A 77 -1.53 4.93 13.46
N THR A 78 -2.04 6.15 13.59
CA THR A 78 -2.86 6.59 14.73
C THR A 78 -4.17 5.80 14.78
N ASN A 79 -4.77 5.53 13.63
CA ASN A 79 -6.04 4.80 13.50
C ASN A 79 -5.88 3.27 13.36
N THR A 80 -4.68 2.73 13.61
CA THR A 80 -4.36 1.31 13.39
C THR A 80 -5.32 0.36 14.11
N ALA A 81 -5.67 0.64 15.37
CA ALA A 81 -6.51 -0.25 16.17
C ALA A 81 -7.93 -0.37 15.58
N TYR A 82 -8.50 0.75 15.14
CA TYR A 82 -9.79 0.78 14.45
C TYR A 82 -9.72 -0.03 13.15
N LEU A 83 -8.74 0.27 12.29
CA LEU A 83 -8.53 -0.41 11.01
C LEU A 83 -8.33 -1.92 11.19
N GLN A 84 -7.55 -2.34 12.18
CA GLN A 84 -7.35 -3.75 12.52
C GLN A 84 -8.66 -4.47 12.87
N ARG A 85 -9.50 -3.84 13.70
CA ARG A 85 -10.80 -4.39 14.09
C ARG A 85 -11.71 -4.54 12.87
N GLU A 86 -11.82 -3.47 12.09
CA GLU A 86 -12.67 -3.41 10.90
C GLU A 86 -12.28 -4.41 9.81
N VAL A 87 -10.98 -4.63 9.61
CA VAL A 87 -10.47 -5.66 8.70
C VAL A 87 -10.74 -7.06 9.25
N ALA A 88 -10.50 -7.31 10.55
CA ALA A 88 -10.74 -8.62 11.14
C ALA A 88 -12.21 -9.06 11.01
N THR A 89 -13.15 -8.13 11.19
CA THR A 89 -14.59 -8.39 11.01
C THR A 89 -14.93 -8.73 9.56
N ARG A 90 -14.34 -8.04 8.58
CA ARG A 90 -14.64 -8.25 7.15
C ARG A 90 -13.98 -9.49 6.56
N VAL A 91 -12.73 -9.79 6.94
CA VAL A 91 -11.95 -10.90 6.36
C VAL A 91 -12.22 -12.23 7.08
N GLN A 92 -12.97 -12.21 8.20
CA GLN A 92 -13.37 -13.41 8.98
C GLN A 92 -12.19 -14.30 9.37
N THR A 93 -11.07 -13.68 9.74
CA THR A 93 -9.87 -14.41 10.17
C THR A 93 -9.95 -14.79 11.64
N ARG A 94 -9.35 -15.93 12.00
CA ARG A 94 -9.23 -16.36 13.41
C ARG A 94 -8.43 -15.35 14.26
N TYR A 95 -7.49 -14.65 13.63
CA TYR A 95 -6.64 -13.65 14.27
C TYR A 95 -6.76 -12.33 13.52
N ALA A 96 -6.86 -11.24 14.27
CA ALA A 96 -6.68 -9.89 13.72
C ALA A 96 -5.20 -9.69 13.43
N ALA A 97 -4.83 -9.57 12.16
CA ALA A 97 -3.45 -9.35 11.77
C ALA A 97 -2.99 -7.96 12.22
N LYS A 98 -1.79 -7.86 12.78
CA LYS A 98 -1.17 -6.58 13.11
C LYS A 98 -0.80 -5.85 11.81
N LEU A 99 -1.54 -4.79 11.51
CA LEU A 99 -1.27 -3.93 10.36
C LEU A 99 -0.03 -3.05 10.60
N LYS A 100 0.86 -2.99 9.60
CA LYS A 100 1.99 -2.08 9.52
C LYS A 100 1.90 -1.29 8.22
N PHE A 101 1.71 0.03 8.32
CA PHE A 101 1.61 0.91 7.16
C PHE A 101 2.98 1.43 6.70
N VAL A 102 3.25 1.25 5.41
CA VAL A 102 4.48 1.65 4.72
C VAL A 102 4.12 2.38 3.43
N ALA A 103 4.90 3.38 3.05
CA ALA A 103 4.77 4.04 1.75
C ALA A 103 5.04 3.05 0.62
N ASP A 104 4.36 3.22 -0.51
CA ASP A 104 4.72 2.53 -1.74
C ASP A 104 5.70 3.38 -2.56
N GLU A 105 6.96 2.95 -2.60
CA GLU A 105 8.05 3.60 -3.33
C GLU A 105 8.08 3.21 -4.82
N SER A 106 7.28 2.22 -5.24
CA SER A 106 7.32 1.66 -6.60
C SER A 106 6.93 2.67 -7.71
N PHE A 107 6.20 3.73 -7.36
CA PHE A 107 5.77 4.77 -8.30
C PHE A 107 6.82 5.85 -8.56
N ASP A 108 7.76 6.06 -7.64
CA ASP A 108 8.75 7.12 -7.78
C ASP A 108 9.79 6.75 -8.87
N GLU A 109 10.02 5.45 -9.09
CA GLU A 109 10.89 4.96 -10.17
C GLU A 109 10.28 5.17 -11.56
N GLY A 110 8.97 5.01 -11.74
CA GLY A 110 8.32 5.20 -13.04
C GLY A 110 8.44 6.64 -13.57
N THR A 111 8.34 7.62 -12.67
CA THR A 111 8.55 9.04 -13.01
C THR A 111 10.02 9.34 -13.33
N HIS A 112 10.95 8.70 -12.62
CA HIS A 112 12.37 8.83 -12.91
C HIS A 112 12.74 8.25 -14.28
N ILE A 113 12.19 7.08 -14.64
CA ILE A 113 12.38 6.46 -15.95
C ILE A 113 11.78 7.33 -17.05
N ASP A 114 10.54 7.83 -16.92
CA ASP A 114 9.93 8.73 -17.91
C ASP A 114 10.74 10.03 -18.08
N THR A 115 11.31 10.55 -17.00
CA THR A 115 12.21 11.72 -17.04
C THR A 115 13.52 11.42 -17.77
N LEU A 116 14.14 10.26 -17.50
CA LEU A 116 15.36 9.79 -18.18
C LEU A 116 15.11 9.48 -19.66
N LEU A 117 13.99 8.85 -20.01
CA LEU A 117 13.62 8.54 -21.40
C LEU A 117 13.35 9.82 -22.22
N ARG A 118 12.92 10.90 -21.56
CA ARG A 118 12.75 12.23 -22.18
C ARG A 118 14.05 13.04 -22.22
N ASP A 119 15.15 12.52 -21.68
CA ASP A 119 16.46 13.15 -21.81
C ASP A 119 16.89 13.13 -23.30
N PRO A 120 17.22 14.29 -23.89
CA PRO A 120 17.61 14.38 -25.29
C PRO A 120 18.81 13.51 -25.67
N HIS A 121 19.64 13.13 -24.70
CA HIS A 121 20.76 12.22 -24.92
C HIS A 121 20.32 10.76 -25.12
N ILE A 122 19.24 10.32 -24.46
CA ILE A 122 18.73 8.94 -24.55
C ILE A 122 17.71 8.79 -25.69
N ALA A 123 16.91 9.82 -25.94
CA ALA A 123 15.90 9.82 -26.99
C ALA A 123 16.47 9.65 -28.41
N ARG A 124 17.74 10.03 -28.66
CA ARG A 124 18.42 9.83 -29.95
C ARG A 124 18.67 8.35 -30.26
N ASP A 125 19.03 7.58 -29.26
CA ASP A 125 19.39 6.15 -29.41
C ASP A 125 18.15 5.25 -29.61
N LEU A 126 16.94 5.75 -29.32
CA LEU A 126 15.67 5.03 -29.50
C LEU A 126 15.06 5.21 -30.90
N SER A 127 15.63 6.08 -31.74
CA SER A 127 15.14 6.38 -33.09
C SER A 127 15.98 5.76 -34.21
N GLU A 128 17.05 5.04 -33.88
CA GLU A 128 17.87 4.29 -34.84
C GLU A 128 17.56 2.79 -34.76
N ASP A 129 16.38 2.40 -35.27
CA ASP A 129 16.05 1.06 -35.77
C ASP A 129 14.97 1.15 -36.86
#